data_AF-A0A377XCA6-F1
#
_entry.id   AF-A0A377XCA6-F1
#
_cell.length_a   1.000
_cell.length_b   1.000
_cell.length_c   1.000
_cell.angle_alpha   90.00
_cell.angle_beta   90.00
_cell.angle_gamma   90.00
#
_symmetry.space_group_name_H-M   'P 1'
#
loop_
_entity.id
_entity.type
_entity.pdbx_description
1 polymer ?
#
loop_
_entity_poly.entity_id
_entity_poly.type
_entity_poly.pdbx_seq_one_letter_code
_entity_poly.pdbx_strand_id
1 'polypeptide(L)'
;MDADVPTLQTQLHALAQRLRDNTTRQGEIRQQLRQDAESRQQQQALGQQIAEAAQLADDWGYLNSLIGSSTGDRFRKFAQGLTLDNLVWLANQQLNRLHGRYLLQRKASEALELEVVDTWQADAVRDTRTLSGGESFLVSLALALALSDLVSHKTRIDSLFLDEGFGTLDSETLDTALDALDALNASGKIIGVISHVEAMKDRIPVQIKVKKINGLGYSRLDKAFAVE
;
A
#
# COMPACT_ATOMS: atom_id res chain seq x y z
N MET A 1 0.91 -97.75 40.02
CA MET A 1 1.55 -97.42 38.73
C MET A 1 2.63 -96.42 39.05
N ASP A 2 3.77 -96.93 39.51
CA ASP A 2 4.92 -96.13 39.91
C ASP A 2 5.59 -95.62 38.65
N ALA A 3 5.54 -94.32 38.42
CA ALA A 3 6.32 -93.71 37.36
C ALA A 3 7.81 -93.89 37.70
N ASP A 4 8.56 -94.47 36.78
CA ASP A 4 9.98 -94.78 36.95
C ASP A 4 10.77 -93.48 37.17
N VAL A 5 11.67 -93.45 38.16
CA VAL A 5 12.47 -92.26 38.52
C VAL A 5 13.16 -91.59 37.30
N PRO A 6 13.67 -92.34 36.30
CA PRO A 6 14.27 -91.76 35.09
C PRO A 6 13.26 -91.02 34.18
N THR A 7 12.01 -91.50 34.11
CA THR A 7 10.98 -90.86 33.29
C THR A 7 10.51 -89.55 33.92
N LEU A 8 10.37 -89.51 35.25
CA LEU A 8 10.08 -88.28 35.99
C LEU A 8 11.20 -87.23 35.87
N GLN A 9 12.47 -87.63 35.93
CA GLN A 9 13.60 -86.71 35.72
C GLN A 9 13.62 -86.11 34.31
N THR A 10 13.31 -86.91 33.29
CA THR A 10 13.25 -86.44 31.90
C THR A 10 12.08 -85.46 31.69
N GLN A 11 10.91 -85.74 32.27
CA GLN A 11 9.76 -84.85 32.26
C GLN A 11 10.06 -83.53 32.98
N LEU A 12 10.74 -83.56 34.13
CA LEU A 12 11.13 -82.37 34.89
C LEU A 12 12.12 -81.52 34.10
N HIS A 13 13.09 -82.14 33.42
CA HIS A 13 14.05 -81.41 32.58
C HIS A 13 13.36 -80.73 31.38
N ALA A 14 12.43 -81.41 30.73
CA ALA A 14 11.64 -80.86 29.62
C ALA A 14 10.72 -79.71 30.09
N LEU A 15 10.09 -79.83 31.26
CA LEU A 15 9.31 -78.76 31.88
C LEU A 15 10.20 -77.54 32.22
N ALA A 16 11.40 -77.76 32.75
CA ALA A 16 12.35 -76.69 33.05
C ALA A 16 12.88 -75.99 31.79
N GLN A 17 13.01 -76.68 30.66
CA GLN A 17 13.31 -76.06 29.37
C GLN A 17 12.13 -75.23 28.86
N ARG A 18 10.91 -75.80 28.85
CA ARG A 18 9.70 -75.06 28.45
C ARG A 18 9.46 -73.81 29.30
N LEU A 19 9.75 -73.87 30.60
CA LEU A 19 9.61 -72.73 31.51
C LEU A 19 10.63 -71.64 31.19
N ARG A 20 11.89 -72.01 30.86
CA ARG A 20 12.91 -71.06 30.40
C ARG A 20 12.51 -70.41 29.07
N ASP A 21 12.10 -71.20 28.08
CA ASP A 21 11.70 -70.68 26.76
C ASP A 21 10.50 -69.73 26.86
N ASN A 22 9.50 -70.09 27.68
CA ASN A 22 8.35 -69.23 27.94
C ASN A 22 8.74 -67.93 28.66
N THR A 23 9.70 -67.99 29.58
CA THR A 23 10.19 -66.78 30.28
C THR A 23 10.92 -65.84 29.31
N THR A 24 11.76 -66.38 28.42
CA THR A 24 12.45 -65.60 27.38
C THR A 24 11.44 -64.96 26.42
N ARG A 25 10.48 -65.74 25.90
CA ARG A 25 9.41 -65.22 25.04
C ARG A 25 8.56 -64.15 25.72
N GLN A 26 8.27 -64.33 27.01
CA GLN A 26 7.54 -63.32 27.78
C GLN A 26 8.35 -62.03 27.92
N GLY A 27 9.67 -62.12 28.08
CA GLY A 27 10.59 -60.98 28.08
C GLY A 27 10.58 -60.23 26.74
N GLU A 28 10.71 -60.95 25.63
CA GLU A 28 10.68 -60.40 24.27
C GLU A 28 9.36 -59.67 23.98
N ILE A 29 8.22 -60.32 24.28
CA ILE A 29 6.89 -59.73 24.08
C ILE A 29 6.71 -58.49 24.95
N ARG A 30 7.17 -58.50 26.22
CA ARG A 30 7.11 -57.32 27.09
C ARG A 30 7.94 -56.16 26.54
N GLN A 31 9.12 -56.43 25.98
CA GLN A 31 9.95 -55.41 25.36
C GLN A 31 9.28 -54.82 24.13
N GLN A 32 8.71 -55.66 23.26
CA GLN A 32 7.96 -55.20 22.08
C GLN A 32 6.76 -54.33 22.46
N LEU A 33 5.97 -54.74 23.46
CA LEU A 33 4.84 -53.95 23.96
C LEU A 33 5.28 -52.59 24.51
N ARG A 34 6.42 -52.53 25.20
CA ARG A 34 6.97 -51.27 25.70
C ARG A 34 7.41 -50.35 24.56
N GLN A 35 8.13 -50.89 23.57
CA GLN A 35 8.56 -50.12 22.40
C GLN A 35 7.38 -49.61 21.58
N ASP A 36 6.33 -50.42 21.42
CA ASP A 36 5.10 -50.06 20.73
C ASP A 36 4.31 -48.98 21.50
N ALA A 37 4.26 -49.05 22.83
CA ALA A 37 3.68 -47.99 23.67
C ALA A 37 4.45 -46.67 23.55
N GLU A 38 5.79 -46.71 23.63
CA GLU A 38 6.65 -45.53 23.45
C GLU A 38 6.50 -44.94 22.03
N SER A 39 6.45 -45.78 21.00
CA SER A 39 6.24 -45.36 19.61
C SER A 39 4.88 -44.71 19.39
N ARG A 40 3.80 -45.27 19.97
CA ARG A 40 2.46 -44.67 19.92
C ARG A 40 2.41 -43.31 20.58
N GLN A 41 3.07 -43.15 21.73
CA GLN A 41 3.15 -41.86 22.41
C GLN A 41 3.89 -40.81 21.55
N GLN A 42 5.00 -41.19 20.93
CA GLN A 42 5.74 -40.31 20.01
C GLN A 42 4.91 -39.94 18.78
N GLN A 43 4.21 -40.90 18.17
CA GLN A 43 3.33 -40.65 17.03
C GLN A 43 2.19 -39.69 17.39
N GLN A 44 1.59 -39.84 18.57
CA GLN A 44 0.56 -38.92 19.05
C GLN A 44 1.10 -37.50 19.23
N ALA A 45 2.29 -37.36 19.83
CA ALA A 45 2.94 -36.06 20.00
C ALA A 45 3.28 -35.40 18.65
N LEU A 46 3.82 -36.17 17.70
CA LEU A 46 4.08 -35.69 16.33
C LEU A 46 2.79 -35.30 15.62
N GLY A 47 1.71 -36.07 15.78
CA GLY A 47 0.41 -35.76 15.21
C GLY A 47 -0.15 -34.43 15.73
N GLN A 48 0.04 -34.13 17.02
CA GLN A 48 -0.33 -32.84 17.60
C GLN A 48 0.49 -31.70 17.00
N GLN A 49 1.82 -31.85 16.89
CA GLN A 49 2.69 -30.84 16.28
C GLN A 49 2.34 -30.57 14.81
N ILE A 50 2.00 -31.62 14.04
CA ILE A 50 1.56 -31.49 12.65
C ILE A 50 0.24 -30.73 12.57
N ALA A 51 -0.72 -31.02 13.45
CA ALA A 51 -2.01 -30.32 13.49
C ALA A 51 -1.83 -28.83 13.82
N GLU A 52 -1.00 -28.50 14.81
CA GLU A 52 -0.67 -27.11 15.16
C GLU A 52 0.04 -26.38 14.01
N ALA A 53 1.02 -27.04 13.38
CA ALA A 53 1.73 -26.48 12.24
C ALA A 53 0.83 -26.29 11.02
N ALA A 54 -0.12 -27.19 10.78
CA ALA A 54 -1.11 -27.08 9.69
C ALA A 54 -2.03 -25.88 9.92
N GLN A 55 -2.54 -25.69 11.15
CA GLN A 55 -3.36 -24.53 11.48
C GLN A 55 -2.58 -23.22 11.28
N LEU A 56 -1.34 -23.17 11.76
CA LEU A 56 -0.48 -22.00 11.55
C LEU A 56 -0.25 -21.73 10.06
N ALA A 57 -0.03 -22.78 9.26
CA ALA A 57 0.15 -22.66 7.81
C ALA A 57 -1.12 -22.15 7.12
N ASP A 58 -2.30 -22.56 7.55
CA ASP A 58 -3.58 -22.05 7.05
C ASP A 58 -3.76 -20.56 7.38
N ASP A 59 -3.43 -20.14 8.60
CA ASP A 59 -3.48 -18.73 9.02
C ASP A 59 -2.53 -17.86 8.18
N TRP A 60 -1.30 -18.33 7.97
CA TRP A 60 -0.33 -17.66 7.09
C TRP A 60 -0.78 -17.66 5.62
N GLY A 61 -1.41 -18.75 5.15
CA GLY A 61 -1.98 -18.85 3.82
C GLY A 61 -3.10 -17.83 3.61
N TYR A 62 -3.97 -17.67 4.61
CA TYR A 62 -5.04 -16.68 4.61
C TYR A 62 -4.48 -15.25 4.59
N LEU A 63 -3.53 -14.91 5.47
CA LEU A 63 -2.85 -13.61 5.46
C LEU A 63 -2.15 -13.35 4.12
N ASN A 64 -1.49 -14.36 3.55
CA ASN A 64 -0.82 -14.25 2.26
C ASN A 64 -1.82 -14.01 1.12
N SER A 65 -3.04 -14.57 1.20
CA SER A 65 -4.10 -14.28 0.22
C SER A 65 -4.57 -12.82 0.31
N LEU A 66 -4.69 -12.27 1.53
CA LEU A 66 -5.17 -10.91 1.74
C LEU A 66 -4.15 -9.83 1.36
N ILE A 67 -2.93 -9.93 1.88
CA ILE A 67 -1.92 -8.86 1.80
C ILE A 67 -0.55 -9.35 1.31
N GLY A 68 -0.40 -10.66 1.13
CA GLY A 68 0.86 -11.28 0.80
C GLY A 68 1.30 -11.04 -0.64
N SER A 69 2.52 -10.56 -0.77
CA SER A 69 3.28 -10.68 -2.01
C SER A 69 4.76 -10.75 -1.70
N SER A 70 5.53 -11.43 -2.54
CA SER A 70 6.98 -11.59 -2.37
C SER A 70 7.74 -10.27 -2.37
N THR A 71 7.17 -9.22 -2.96
CA THR A 71 7.74 -7.87 -3.07
C THR A 71 7.10 -6.85 -2.11
N GLY A 72 6.05 -7.24 -1.37
CA GLY A 72 5.27 -6.36 -0.49
C GLY A 72 4.42 -5.32 -1.24
N ASP A 73 4.24 -5.46 -2.56
CA ASP A 73 3.49 -4.53 -3.39
C ASP A 73 1.98 -4.55 -3.11
N ARG A 74 1.36 -5.69 -2.77
CA ARG A 74 -0.08 -5.78 -2.51
C ARG A 74 -0.48 -4.94 -1.30
N PHE A 75 0.19 -5.13 -0.16
CA PHE A 75 -0.05 -4.33 1.03
C PHE A 75 0.27 -2.85 0.81
N ARG A 76 1.37 -2.55 0.09
CA ARG A 76 1.74 -1.18 -0.23
C ARG A 76 0.70 -0.47 -1.08
N LYS A 77 0.20 -1.12 -2.14
CA LYS A 77 -0.89 -0.59 -2.99
C LYS A 77 -2.17 -0.38 -2.21
N PHE A 78 -2.51 -1.28 -1.30
CA PHE A 78 -3.66 -1.12 -0.41
C PHE A 78 -3.52 0.13 0.47
N ALA A 79 -2.38 0.29 1.16
CA ALA A 79 -2.12 1.45 2.01
C ALA A 79 -2.03 2.76 1.21
N GLN A 80 -1.40 2.73 0.04
CA GLN A 80 -1.38 3.85 -0.91
C GLN A 80 -2.79 4.19 -1.39
N GLY A 81 -3.64 3.18 -1.55
CA GLY A 81 -5.04 3.34 -1.90
C GLY A 81 -5.79 4.20 -0.89
N LEU A 82 -5.67 3.89 0.40
CA LEU A 82 -6.27 4.69 1.48
C LEU A 82 -5.74 6.14 1.50
N THR A 83 -4.44 6.29 1.22
CA THR A 83 -3.81 7.61 1.12
C THR A 83 -4.34 8.40 -0.08
N LEU A 84 -4.54 7.72 -1.21
CA LEU A 84 -5.12 8.29 -2.42
C LEU A 84 -6.58 8.71 -2.19
N ASP A 85 -7.37 7.91 -1.47
CA ASP A 85 -8.76 8.26 -1.16
C ASP A 85 -8.83 9.54 -0.32
N ASN A 86 -7.93 9.70 0.66
CA ASN A 86 -7.82 10.95 1.42
C ASN A 86 -7.34 12.13 0.55
N LEU A 87 -6.39 11.89 -0.36
CA LEU A 87 -5.93 12.91 -1.31
C LEU A 87 -7.06 13.36 -2.23
N VAL A 88 -7.87 12.42 -2.75
CA VAL A 88 -9.03 12.69 -3.60
C VAL A 88 -10.08 13.50 -2.84
N TRP A 89 -10.33 13.17 -1.58
CA TRP A 89 -11.26 13.94 -0.73
C TRP A 89 -10.80 15.40 -0.56
N LEU A 90 -9.52 15.62 -0.24
CA LEU A 90 -8.94 16.98 -0.16
C LEU A 90 -8.97 17.69 -1.51
N ALA A 91 -8.65 16.98 -2.60
CA ALA A 91 -8.65 17.53 -3.95
C ALA A 91 -10.06 17.95 -4.38
N ASN A 92 -11.09 17.20 -4.01
CA ASN A 92 -12.49 17.57 -4.25
C ASN A 92 -12.91 18.83 -3.48
N GLN A 93 -12.41 19.01 -2.27
CA GLN A 93 -12.65 20.25 -1.53
C GLN A 93 -12.05 21.46 -2.26
N GLN A 94 -10.84 21.31 -2.82
CA GLN A 94 -10.21 22.38 -3.59
C GLN A 94 -10.87 22.56 -4.97
N LEU A 95 -11.24 21.48 -5.66
CA LEU A 95 -11.98 21.53 -6.93
C LEU A 95 -13.31 22.24 -6.76
N ASN A 96 -14.05 21.99 -5.68
CA ASN A 96 -15.33 22.65 -5.44
C ASN A 96 -15.17 24.17 -5.22
N ARG A 97 -14.00 24.62 -4.74
CA ARG A 97 -13.66 26.05 -4.64
C ARG A 97 -13.22 26.65 -5.97
N LEU A 98 -12.51 25.88 -6.80
CA LEU A 98 -11.98 26.31 -8.10
C LEU A 98 -13.06 26.30 -9.19
N HIS A 99 -13.70 25.15 -9.38
CA HIS A 99 -14.72 24.92 -10.39
C HIS A 99 -15.59 23.72 -9.97
N GLY A 100 -16.78 24.01 -9.43
CA GLY A 100 -17.72 23.01 -8.89
C GLY A 100 -18.39 22.07 -9.91
N ARG A 101 -17.84 21.92 -11.12
CA ARG A 101 -18.37 21.02 -12.16
C ARG A 101 -17.82 19.61 -12.03
N TYR A 102 -16.55 19.48 -11.66
CA TYR A 102 -15.85 18.19 -11.67
C TYR A 102 -15.55 17.71 -10.27
N LEU A 103 -15.72 16.42 -10.05
CA LEU A 103 -15.23 15.72 -8.86
C LEU A 103 -14.26 14.64 -9.32
N LEU A 104 -13.25 14.37 -8.50
CA LEU A 104 -12.36 13.24 -8.65
C LEU A 104 -12.89 12.06 -7.84
N GLN A 105 -12.76 10.87 -8.41
CA GLN A 105 -12.96 9.63 -7.69
C GLN A 105 -11.83 8.67 -8.03
N ARG A 106 -11.55 7.75 -7.11
CA ARG A 106 -10.63 6.66 -7.40
C ARG A 106 -11.35 5.57 -8.16
N LYS A 107 -10.71 5.04 -9.20
CA LYS A 107 -11.21 3.88 -9.93
C LYS A 107 -11.23 2.64 -9.03
N ALA A 108 -12.28 1.83 -9.16
CA ALA A 108 -12.41 0.56 -8.44
C ALA A 108 -11.50 -0.55 -9.02
N SER A 109 -10.21 -0.27 -9.14
CA SER A 109 -9.20 -1.20 -9.63
C SER A 109 -8.02 -1.29 -8.65
N GLU A 110 -7.21 -2.35 -8.77
CA GLU A 110 -5.94 -2.46 -8.02
C GLU A 110 -4.92 -1.39 -8.44
N ALA A 111 -5.13 -0.73 -9.58
CA ALA A 111 -4.31 0.39 -10.01
C ALA A 111 -4.70 1.66 -9.25
N LEU A 112 -3.71 2.48 -8.91
CA LEU A 112 -3.89 3.78 -8.29
C LEU A 112 -4.30 4.82 -9.35
N GLU A 113 -5.44 4.59 -10.00
CA GLU A 113 -5.98 5.41 -11.07
C GLU A 113 -7.13 6.32 -10.57
N LEU A 114 -7.20 7.51 -11.17
CA LEU A 114 -8.24 8.50 -10.89
C LEU A 114 -9.19 8.61 -12.10
N GLU A 115 -10.45 8.86 -11.78
CA GLU A 115 -11.51 9.18 -12.73
C GLU A 115 -12.14 10.52 -12.34
N VAL A 116 -12.78 11.16 -13.32
CA VAL A 116 -13.44 12.44 -13.14
C VAL A 116 -14.94 12.23 -13.31
N VAL A 117 -15.73 12.75 -12.38
CA VAL A 117 -17.19 12.76 -12.41
C VAL A 117 -17.62 14.15 -12.87
N ASP A 118 -18.33 14.23 -13.99
CA ASP A 118 -18.92 15.47 -14.50
C ASP A 118 -20.33 15.64 -13.93
N THR A 119 -20.48 16.51 -12.94
CA THR A 119 -21.75 16.75 -12.24
C THR A 119 -22.81 17.40 -13.13
N TRP A 120 -22.41 18.05 -14.23
CA TRP A 120 -23.35 18.64 -15.19
C TRP A 120 -23.91 17.62 -16.18
N GLN A 121 -23.26 16.45 -16.29
CA GLN A 121 -23.69 15.35 -17.16
C GLN A 121 -24.29 14.19 -16.36
N ALA A 122 -25.13 14.49 -15.37
CA ALA A 122 -25.77 13.50 -14.50
C ALA A 122 -24.76 12.53 -13.87
N ASP A 123 -23.68 13.09 -13.31
CA ASP A 123 -22.58 12.36 -12.69
C ASP A 123 -21.89 11.35 -13.62
N ALA A 124 -21.73 11.72 -14.90
CA ALA A 124 -21.03 10.89 -15.86
C ALA A 124 -19.55 10.71 -15.47
N VAL A 125 -19.12 9.45 -15.34
CA VAL A 125 -17.74 9.09 -15.04
C VAL A 125 -16.93 9.06 -16.33
N ARG A 126 -15.80 9.78 -16.33
CA ARG A 126 -14.89 9.94 -17.47
C ARG A 126 -13.45 9.70 -17.05
N ASP A 127 -12.67 9.19 -17.99
CA ASP A 127 -11.22 9.11 -17.81
C ASP A 127 -10.61 10.52 -17.86
N THR A 128 -9.65 10.79 -16.95
CA THR A 128 -8.84 12.01 -16.90
C THR A 128 -8.22 12.38 -18.26
N ARG A 129 -7.93 11.39 -19.11
CA ARG A 129 -7.38 11.59 -20.46
C ARG A 129 -8.31 12.31 -21.43
N THR A 130 -9.61 12.39 -21.12
CA THR A 130 -10.64 13.00 -21.98
C THR A 130 -10.94 14.45 -21.65
N LEU A 131 -10.25 15.01 -20.65
CA LEU A 131 -10.39 16.40 -20.22
C LEU A 131 -9.77 17.37 -21.24
N SER A 132 -10.35 18.57 -21.33
CA SER A 132 -9.74 19.67 -22.08
C SER A 132 -8.45 20.18 -21.41
N GLY A 133 -7.65 20.96 -22.13
CA GLY A 133 -6.39 21.49 -21.60
C GLY A 133 -6.56 22.35 -20.34
N GLY A 134 -7.63 23.14 -20.25
CA GLY A 134 -7.96 23.94 -19.06
C GLY A 134 -8.49 23.09 -17.91
N GLU A 135 -9.34 22.10 -18.21
CA GLU A 135 -9.90 21.18 -17.20
C GLU A 135 -8.81 20.32 -16.54
N SER A 136 -7.90 19.77 -17.36
CA SER A 136 -6.75 19.00 -16.87
C SER A 136 -5.84 19.85 -15.97
N PHE A 137 -5.66 21.12 -16.30
CA PHE A 137 -4.90 22.05 -15.48
C PHE A 137 -5.56 22.30 -14.12
N LEU A 138 -6.88 22.56 -14.07
CA LEU A 138 -7.60 22.74 -12.80
C LEU A 138 -7.54 21.50 -11.92
N VAL A 139 -7.72 20.32 -12.50
CA VAL A 139 -7.61 19.04 -11.79
C VAL A 139 -6.21 18.85 -11.22
N SER A 140 -5.18 19.12 -12.03
CA SER A 140 -3.77 19.02 -11.61
C SER A 140 -3.45 20.03 -10.51
N LEU A 141 -3.95 21.26 -10.63
CA LEU A 141 -3.80 22.30 -9.62
C LEU A 141 -4.45 21.83 -8.30
N ALA A 142 -5.73 21.45 -8.32
CA ALA A 142 -6.43 21.00 -7.11
C ALA A 142 -5.72 19.83 -6.41
N LEU A 143 -5.21 18.87 -7.18
CA LEU A 143 -4.40 17.76 -6.67
C LEU A 143 -3.09 18.24 -6.04
N ALA A 144 -2.38 19.19 -6.67
CA ALA A 144 -1.16 19.77 -6.12
C ALA A 144 -1.41 20.50 -4.80
N LEU A 145 -2.53 21.25 -4.71
CA LEU A 145 -2.94 21.91 -3.47
C LEU A 145 -3.29 20.88 -2.38
N ALA A 146 -4.09 19.87 -2.72
CA ALA A 146 -4.45 18.79 -1.80
C ALA A 146 -3.24 18.00 -1.30
N LEU A 147 -2.25 17.76 -2.16
CA LEU A 147 -1.02 17.09 -1.78
C LEU A 147 -0.19 17.94 -0.80
N SER A 148 -0.15 19.26 -1.04
CA SER A 148 0.50 20.22 -0.13
C SER A 148 -0.13 20.22 1.26
N ASP A 149 -1.46 20.06 1.33
CA ASP A 149 -2.20 19.96 2.59
C ASP A 149 -1.98 18.60 3.28
N LEU A 150 -2.01 17.50 2.51
CA LEU A 150 -1.83 16.14 3.02
C LEU A 150 -0.46 15.92 3.67
N VAL A 151 0.61 16.47 3.08
CA VAL A 151 2.00 16.22 3.51
C VAL A 151 2.41 17.08 4.71
N SER A 152 1.66 18.15 5.01
CA SER A 152 1.90 19.11 6.10
C SER A 152 2.10 18.49 7.50
N HIS A 153 1.53 17.30 7.75
CA HIS A 153 1.61 16.62 9.05
C HIS A 153 2.91 15.86 9.33
N LYS A 154 3.67 15.43 8.30
CA LYS A 154 4.92 14.66 8.48
C LYS A 154 6.16 15.40 7.99
N THR A 155 6.03 16.17 6.92
CA THR A 155 7.12 16.94 6.31
C THR A 155 6.49 18.19 5.72
N ARG A 156 6.75 19.38 6.25
CA ARG A 156 6.14 20.59 5.69
C ARG A 156 6.68 20.84 4.28
N ILE A 157 5.81 20.73 3.26
CA ILE A 157 6.07 21.31 1.95
C ILE A 157 5.63 22.78 2.05
N ASP A 158 6.61 23.66 2.25
CA ASP A 158 6.38 25.10 2.41
C ASP A 158 6.42 25.85 1.07
N SER A 159 6.75 25.17 -0.04
CA SER A 159 6.87 25.79 -1.37
C SER A 159 6.20 24.98 -2.48
N LEU A 160 5.38 25.64 -3.30
CA LEU A 160 4.78 25.08 -4.52
C LEU A 160 5.16 25.93 -5.73
N PHE A 161 5.64 25.31 -6.80
CA PHE A 161 5.92 25.98 -8.07
C PHE A 161 4.98 25.46 -9.16
N LEU A 162 4.30 26.37 -9.85
CA LEU A 162 3.37 26.09 -10.93
C LEU A 162 3.95 26.67 -12.22
N ASP A 163 4.15 25.83 -13.24
CA ASP A 163 4.69 26.23 -14.53
C ASP A 163 3.62 26.13 -15.62
N GLU A 164 3.40 27.24 -16.33
CA GLU A 164 2.63 27.39 -17.56
C GLU A 164 1.44 26.43 -17.74
N GLY A 165 0.26 26.86 -17.28
CA GLY A 165 -1.02 26.23 -17.59
C GLY A 165 -2.23 27.15 -17.44
N PHE A 166 -2.01 28.42 -17.10
CA PHE A 166 -3.05 29.44 -16.93
C PHE A 166 -3.55 30.00 -18.27
N GLY A 167 -2.77 29.89 -19.34
CA GLY A 167 -3.13 30.43 -20.66
C GLY A 167 -4.20 29.61 -21.40
N THR A 168 -4.52 28.42 -20.91
CA THR A 168 -5.61 27.58 -21.44
C THR A 168 -6.93 27.80 -20.71
N LEU A 169 -6.93 28.59 -19.64
CA LEU A 169 -8.13 28.96 -18.89
C LEU A 169 -8.78 30.21 -19.49
N ASP A 170 -10.10 30.26 -19.44
CA ASP A 170 -10.84 31.50 -19.65
C ASP A 170 -10.64 32.45 -18.46
N SER A 171 -11.00 33.72 -18.65
CA SER A 171 -10.74 34.78 -17.65
C SER A 171 -11.44 34.54 -16.31
N GLU A 172 -12.66 34.01 -16.32
CA GLU A 172 -13.44 33.78 -15.09
C GLU A 172 -12.83 32.63 -14.25
N THR A 173 -12.47 31.54 -14.93
CA THR A 173 -11.78 30.42 -14.29
C THR A 173 -10.39 30.80 -13.78
N LEU A 174 -9.66 31.64 -14.53
CA LEU A 174 -8.34 32.14 -14.11
C LEU A 174 -8.43 32.97 -12.83
N ASP A 175 -9.41 33.87 -12.73
CA ASP A 175 -9.62 34.70 -11.54
C ASP A 175 -9.92 33.83 -10.31
N THR A 176 -10.78 32.83 -10.46
CA THR A 176 -11.12 31.90 -9.37
C THR A 176 -9.90 31.07 -8.94
N ALA A 177 -9.07 30.65 -9.89
CA ALA A 177 -7.83 29.94 -9.60
C ALA A 177 -6.82 30.82 -8.84
N LEU A 178 -6.69 32.10 -9.20
CA LEU A 178 -5.83 33.06 -8.51
C LEU A 178 -6.31 33.32 -7.08
N ASP A 179 -7.62 33.50 -6.87
CA ASP A 179 -8.19 33.70 -5.53
C ASP A 179 -7.92 32.49 -4.62
N ALA A 180 -7.95 31.27 -5.17
CA ALA A 180 -7.60 30.05 -4.43
C ALA A 180 -6.10 29.97 -4.06
N LEU A 181 -5.22 30.45 -4.95
CA LEU A 181 -3.77 30.55 -4.66
C LEU A 181 -3.50 31.58 -3.57
N ASP A 182 -4.18 32.74 -3.59
CA ASP A 182 -4.05 33.77 -2.56
C ASP A 182 -4.48 33.26 -1.18
N ALA A 183 -5.57 32.49 -1.12
CA ALA A 183 -6.03 31.86 0.12
C ALA A 183 -4.98 30.89 0.71
N LEU A 184 -4.21 30.20 -0.14
CA LEU A 184 -3.13 29.32 0.30
C LEU A 184 -1.87 30.08 0.69
N ASN A 185 -1.52 31.16 -0.02
CA ASN A 185 -0.44 32.04 0.39
C ASN A 185 -0.69 32.60 1.79
N ALA A 186 -1.94 32.96 2.11
CA ALA A 186 -2.36 33.39 3.45
C ALA A 186 -2.19 32.30 4.53
N SER A 187 -2.15 31.02 4.16
CA SER A 187 -1.85 29.91 5.08
C SER A 187 -0.37 29.76 5.43
N GLY A 188 0.51 30.60 4.85
CA GLY A 188 1.96 30.60 5.09
C GLY A 188 2.76 29.73 4.12
N LYS A 189 2.14 29.26 3.03
CA LYS A 189 2.81 28.50 1.96
C LYS A 189 3.34 29.45 0.90
N ILE A 190 4.60 29.26 0.49
CA ILE A 190 5.21 30.02 -0.61
C ILE A 190 4.72 29.42 -1.94
N ILE A 191 4.06 30.22 -2.76
CA ILE A 191 3.59 29.81 -4.08
C ILE A 191 4.35 30.61 -5.14
N GLY A 192 5.08 29.92 -6.01
CA GLY A 192 5.72 30.49 -7.18
C GLY A 192 4.94 30.11 -8.44
N VAL A 193 4.65 31.09 -9.29
CA VAL A 193 3.93 30.86 -10.55
C VAL A 193 4.74 31.40 -11.72
N ILE A 194 4.87 30.59 -12.77
CA ILE A 194 5.50 30.95 -14.04
C ILE A 194 4.39 31.02 -15.09
N SER A 195 4.16 32.22 -15.64
CA SER A 195 3.19 32.40 -16.70
C SER A 195 3.51 33.58 -17.60
N HIS A 196 3.12 33.46 -18.86
CA HIS A 196 3.10 34.54 -19.84
C HIS A 196 1.77 35.31 -19.88
N VAL A 197 0.74 34.88 -19.14
CA VAL A 197 -0.60 35.48 -19.17
C VAL A 197 -0.60 36.87 -18.54
N GLU A 198 -1.09 37.87 -19.29
CA GLU A 198 -1.05 39.26 -18.83
C GLU A 198 -1.95 39.52 -17.62
N ALA A 199 -3.12 38.88 -17.56
CA ALA A 199 -4.07 39.03 -16.45
C ALA A 199 -3.46 38.67 -15.08
N MET A 200 -2.45 37.79 -15.03
CA MET A 200 -1.77 37.44 -13.78
C MET A 200 -0.82 38.54 -13.29
N LYS A 201 -0.32 39.40 -14.19
CA LYS A 201 0.59 40.50 -13.85
C LYS A 201 -0.07 41.52 -12.93
N ASP A 202 -1.38 41.71 -13.05
CA ASP A 202 -2.10 42.69 -12.24
C ASP A 202 -2.48 42.14 -10.86
N ARG A 203 -2.65 40.82 -10.76
CA ARG A 203 -3.05 40.13 -9.52
C ARG A 203 -1.86 39.83 -8.59
N ILE A 204 -0.69 39.48 -9.14
CA ILE A 204 0.50 39.14 -8.34
C ILE A 204 1.50 40.32 -8.37
N PRO A 205 1.62 41.13 -7.30
CA PRO A 205 2.46 42.33 -7.32
C PRO A 205 3.97 42.02 -7.28
N VAL A 206 4.38 40.93 -6.63
CA VAL A 206 5.78 40.53 -6.53
C VAL A 206 6.16 39.68 -7.74
N GLN A 207 7.04 40.21 -8.59
CA GLN A 207 7.35 39.60 -9.89
C GLN A 207 8.86 39.52 -10.15
N ILE A 208 9.27 38.40 -10.72
CA ILE A 208 10.60 38.24 -11.32
C ILE A 208 10.45 38.38 -12.82
N LYS A 209 10.80 39.56 -13.35
CA LYS A 209 10.65 39.87 -14.79
C LYS A 209 11.89 39.45 -15.59
N VAL A 210 11.71 38.49 -16.49
CA VAL A 210 12.74 38.07 -17.45
C VAL A 210 12.65 38.93 -18.71
N LYS A 211 13.74 39.63 -19.08
CA LYS A 211 13.83 40.43 -20.31
C LYS A 211 14.78 39.76 -21.30
N LYS A 212 14.32 39.56 -22.55
CA LYS A 212 15.18 39.09 -23.65
C LYS A 212 16.10 40.23 -24.09
N ILE A 213 17.38 39.93 -24.32
CA ILE A 213 18.33 40.88 -24.88
C ILE A 213 18.35 40.67 -26.39
N ASN A 214 17.90 41.69 -27.14
CA ASN A 214 17.71 41.59 -28.59
C ASN A 214 18.98 41.15 -29.32
N GLY A 215 18.84 40.15 -30.19
CA GLY A 215 19.86 39.75 -31.17
C GLY A 215 20.98 38.82 -30.70
N LEU A 216 21.04 38.46 -29.41
CA LEU A 216 22.17 37.70 -28.84
C LEU A 216 21.78 36.34 -28.23
N GLY A 217 20.50 35.98 -28.19
CA GLY A 217 20.04 34.70 -27.61
C GLY A 217 20.09 34.62 -26.07
N TYR A 218 20.46 35.71 -25.39
CA TYR A 218 20.50 35.77 -23.92
C TYR A 218 19.26 36.44 -23.34
N SER A 219 18.88 36.01 -22.13
CA SER A 219 17.86 36.66 -21.30
C SER A 219 18.49 37.14 -19.99
N ARG A 220 17.95 38.22 -19.40
CA ARG A 220 18.47 38.82 -18.17
C ARG A 220 17.32 39.19 -17.22
N LEU A 221 17.58 39.02 -15.93
CA LEU A 221 16.72 39.44 -14.82
C LEU A 221 17.04 40.88 -14.38
N ASP A 222 16.27 41.41 -13.42
CA ASP A 222 16.60 42.72 -12.85
C ASP A 222 18.01 42.73 -12.24
N LYS A 223 18.68 43.89 -12.29
CA LYS A 223 20.03 44.07 -11.73
C LYS A 223 20.08 43.79 -10.23
N ALA A 224 18.97 43.97 -9.53
CA ALA A 224 18.86 43.66 -8.11
C ALA A 224 19.13 42.18 -7.77
N PHE A 225 19.03 41.28 -8.75
CA PHE A 225 19.29 39.84 -8.57
C PHE A 225 20.66 39.40 -9.11
N ALA A 226 21.48 40.32 -9.62
CA ALA A 226 22.83 40.00 -10.05
C ALA A 226 23.71 39.72 -8.83
N VAL A 227 24.40 38.58 -8.83
CA VAL A 227 25.43 38.27 -7.82
C VAL A 227 26.71 38.99 -8.25
N GLU A 228 27.34 39.72 -7.32
CA GLU A 228 28.63 40.39 -7.52
C GLU A 228 29.78 39.40 -7.76
#